data_AF-A0A831V267-F1
#
_entry.id   AF-A0A831V267-F1
#
_cell.length_a   1.000
_cell.length_b   1.000
_cell.length_c   1.000
_cell.angle_alpha   90.00
_cell.angle_beta   90.00
_cell.angle_gamma   90.00
#
_symmetry.space_group_name_H-M   'P 1'
#
loop_
_entity.id
_entity.type
_entity.pdbx_description
1 polymer ?
#
loop_
_entity_poly.entity_id
_entity_poly.type
_entity_poly.pdbx_seq_one_letter_code
_entity_poly.pdbx_strand_id
1 'polypeptide(L)'
;MLSICGKPDVSILREGLERAAWLSVHGSGDRQRHAAEFVSYMLKRAGEEGGAVYRKALEVVEEGRARGSLKLEGFEKEVDGRLVKVVGGGAELERSRSGRTLLRIKIAAEVGGVRRDYTITYGRYGKNNAAVGFAYIREEADAERFSALVEALTGKRPRMRRMKDGTIMIMCTREHLDGFARYAELADAIARWLEEARR
;
A
#
# COMPACT_ATOMS: atom_id res chain seq x y z
N MET A 1 -7.26 -8.06 12.82
CA MET A 1 -8.44 -7.74 13.63
C MET A 1 -7.97 -6.81 14.73
N LEU A 2 -8.50 -5.59 14.82
CA LEU A 2 -8.22 -4.70 15.95
C LEU A 2 -9.35 -4.95 16.96
N SER A 3 -8.99 -5.50 18.12
CA SER A 3 -9.93 -5.61 19.25
C SER A 3 -9.82 -4.32 20.05
N ILE A 4 -10.88 -3.50 20.04
CA ILE A 4 -10.88 -2.15 20.64
C ILE A 4 -11.94 -2.04 21.77
N CYS A 5 -12.63 -3.13 22.12
CA CYS A 5 -13.65 -3.13 23.17
C CYS A 5 -13.67 -4.43 23.98
N GLY A 6 -13.74 -4.33 25.31
CA GLY A 6 -14.08 -5.44 26.20
C GLY A 6 -15.60 -5.68 26.29
N LYS A 7 -16.14 -6.55 25.42
CA LYS A 7 -17.51 -7.14 25.38
C LYS A 7 -18.74 -6.24 25.08
N PRO A 8 -19.76 -6.73 24.33
CA PRO A 8 -19.70 -7.82 23.35
C PRO A 8 -18.93 -7.34 22.11
N ASP A 9 -18.06 -8.22 21.58
CA ASP A 9 -16.90 -7.86 20.77
C ASP A 9 -17.26 -7.37 19.36
N VAL A 10 -17.55 -6.07 19.24
CA VAL A 10 -17.48 -5.39 17.94
C VAL A 10 -16.02 -5.27 17.54
N SER A 11 -15.55 -6.24 16.75
CA SER A 11 -14.23 -6.20 16.14
C SER A 11 -14.27 -5.39 14.86
N ILE A 12 -13.39 -4.41 14.74
CA ILE A 12 -13.21 -3.66 13.49
C ILE A 12 -11.98 -4.20 12.79
N LEU A 13 -12.18 -4.57 11.52
CA LEU A 13 -11.07 -4.94 10.65
C LEU A 13 -10.28 -3.68 10.32
N ARG A 14 -8.95 -3.81 10.21
CA ARG A 14 -8.05 -2.70 9.89
C ARG A 14 -8.55 -1.92 8.67
N GLU A 15 -8.90 -2.65 7.61
CA GLU A 15 -9.38 -2.10 6.34
C GLU A 15 -10.72 -1.36 6.48
N GLY A 16 -11.57 -1.78 7.42
CA GLY A 16 -12.81 -1.06 7.74
C GLY A 16 -12.53 0.29 8.40
N LEU A 17 -11.56 0.35 9.32
CA LEU A 17 -11.11 1.59 9.94
C LEU A 17 -10.40 2.51 8.94
N GLU A 18 -9.57 1.96 8.05
CA GLU A 18 -8.94 2.71 6.95
C GLU A 18 -10.01 3.35 6.04
N ARG A 19 -11.07 2.61 5.69
CA ARG A 19 -12.16 3.12 4.86
C ARG A 19 -12.95 4.22 5.56
N ALA A 20 -13.24 4.06 6.85
CA ALA A 20 -13.90 5.10 7.64
C ALA A 20 -13.02 6.35 7.75
N ALA A 21 -11.72 6.19 7.99
CA ALA A 21 -10.74 7.27 8.01
C ALA A 21 -10.66 8.00 6.65
N TRP A 22 -10.64 7.27 5.54
CA TRP A 22 -10.70 7.86 4.21
C TRP A 22 -11.98 8.67 4.01
N LEU A 23 -13.15 8.11 4.36
CA LEU A 23 -14.44 8.80 4.26
C LEU A 23 -14.52 10.03 5.16
N SER A 24 -13.79 10.07 6.28
CA SER A 24 -13.75 11.25 7.15
C SER A 24 -13.11 12.48 6.50
N VAL A 25 -12.24 12.29 5.49
CA VAL A 25 -11.56 13.37 4.77
C VAL A 25 -12.16 13.57 3.38
N HIS A 26 -12.44 12.49 2.67
CA HIS A 26 -12.81 12.51 1.25
C HIS A 26 -14.30 12.16 1.01
N GLY A 27 -15.05 11.84 2.06
CA GLY A 27 -16.50 11.65 1.98
C GLY A 27 -17.24 12.96 1.72
N SER A 28 -18.55 12.87 1.47
CA SER A 28 -19.41 14.04 1.22
C SER A 28 -20.59 14.11 2.17
N GLY A 29 -20.95 15.33 2.57
CA GLY A 29 -22.11 15.64 3.42
C GLY A 29 -22.08 14.88 4.75
N ASP A 30 -23.24 14.42 5.19
CA ASP A 30 -23.39 13.72 6.47
C ASP A 30 -22.53 12.46 6.58
N ARG A 31 -22.21 11.79 5.47
CA ARG A 31 -21.32 10.61 5.48
C ARG A 31 -19.91 10.96 5.93
N GLN A 32 -19.38 12.11 5.52
CA GLN A 32 -18.07 12.57 5.97
C GLN A 32 -18.07 12.84 7.47
N ARG A 33 -19.08 13.57 7.94
CA ARG A 33 -19.24 13.92 9.34
C ARG A 33 -19.37 12.69 10.23
N HIS A 34 -20.27 11.76 9.89
CA HIS A 34 -20.46 10.53 10.66
C HIS A 34 -19.19 9.65 10.65
N ALA A 35 -18.47 9.59 9.53
CA ALA A 35 -17.20 8.87 9.47
C ALA A 35 -16.12 9.51 10.37
N ALA A 36 -16.03 10.84 10.39
CA ALA A 36 -15.12 11.57 11.28
C ALA A 36 -15.46 11.37 12.76
N GLU A 37 -16.75 11.43 13.12
CA GLU A 37 -17.24 11.16 14.47
C GLU A 37 -16.92 9.72 14.90
N PHE A 38 -17.18 8.74 14.02
CA PHE A 38 -16.85 7.34 14.27
C PHE A 38 -15.35 7.11 14.48
N VAL A 39 -14.49 7.66 13.61
CA VAL A 39 -13.03 7.55 13.76
C VAL A 39 -12.54 8.16 15.06
N SER A 40 -13.07 9.33 15.41
CA SER A 40 -12.73 10.02 16.67
C SER A 40 -13.13 9.18 17.89
N TYR A 41 -14.32 8.59 17.85
CA TYR A 41 -14.80 7.67 18.88
C TYR A 41 -13.88 6.44 19.00
N MET A 42 -13.49 5.83 17.88
CA MET A 42 -12.62 4.65 17.87
C MET A 42 -11.23 4.94 18.44
N LEU A 43 -10.64 6.10 18.10
CA LEU A 43 -9.36 6.52 18.65
C LEU A 43 -9.46 6.80 20.16
N LYS A 44 -10.55 7.42 20.61
CA LYS A 44 -10.80 7.60 22.06
C LYS A 44 -10.83 6.26 22.79
N ARG A 45 -11.60 5.29 22.29
CA ARG A 45 -11.68 3.93 22.85
C ARG A 45 -10.33 3.21 22.86
N ALA A 46 -9.57 3.33 21.77
CA ALA A 46 -8.21 2.78 21.70
C ALA A 46 -7.27 3.43 22.74
N GLY A 47 -7.46 4.71 23.06
CA GLY A 47 -6.76 5.41 24.14
C GLY A 47 -7.11 4.87 25.52
N GLU A 48 -8.39 4.62 25.78
CA GLU A 48 -8.90 4.03 27.03
C GLU A 48 -8.35 2.60 27.26
N GLU A 49 -8.20 1.81 26.18
CA GLU A 49 -7.61 0.47 26.23
C GLU A 49 -6.08 0.50 26.43
N GLY A 50 -5.43 1.60 26.02
CA GLY A 50 -4.03 1.88 26.33
C GLY A 50 -3.22 2.46 25.16
N GLY A 51 -2.11 3.13 25.49
CA GLY A 51 -1.32 3.88 24.51
C GLY A 51 -0.77 3.04 23.35
N ALA A 52 -0.49 1.75 23.55
CA ALA A 52 -0.06 0.87 22.47
C ALA A 52 -1.18 0.58 21.45
N VAL A 53 -2.43 0.45 21.92
CA VAL A 53 -3.61 0.25 21.07
C VAL A 53 -3.94 1.54 20.34
N TYR A 54 -3.92 2.68 21.05
CA TYR A 54 -4.07 4.00 20.43
C TYR A 54 -3.09 4.25 19.29
N ARG A 55 -1.79 4.03 19.50
CA ARG A 55 -0.78 4.24 18.45
C ARG A 55 -1.05 3.41 17.20
N LYS A 56 -1.43 2.14 17.36
CA LYS A 56 -1.79 1.26 16.25
C LYS A 56 -3.05 1.73 15.53
N ALA A 57 -4.08 2.14 16.27
CA ALA A 57 -5.32 2.65 15.68
C ALA A 57 -5.07 3.97 14.93
N LEU A 58 -4.24 4.85 15.49
CA LEU A 58 -3.87 6.12 14.88
C LEU A 58 -3.11 5.92 13.57
N GLU A 59 -2.13 5.01 13.54
CA GLU A 59 -1.40 4.67 12.32
C GLU A 59 -2.36 4.25 11.18
N VAL A 60 -3.31 3.36 11.49
CA VAL A 60 -4.32 2.90 10.54
C VAL A 60 -5.23 4.03 10.05
N VAL A 61 -5.58 4.96 10.94
CA VAL A 61 -6.39 6.14 10.58
C VAL A 61 -5.61 7.08 9.66
N GLU A 62 -4.37 7.39 9.99
CA GLU A 62 -3.52 8.26 9.17
C GLU A 62 -3.25 7.66 7.79
N GLU A 63 -3.01 6.35 7.72
CA GLU A 63 -2.91 5.62 6.45
C GLU A 63 -4.20 5.72 5.61
N GLY A 64 -5.36 5.53 6.24
CA GLY A 64 -6.66 5.65 5.58
C GLY A 64 -6.90 7.07 5.04
N ARG A 65 -6.56 8.10 5.81
CA ARG A 65 -6.68 9.52 5.40
C ARG A 65 -5.78 9.89 4.24
N ALA A 66 -4.54 9.38 4.25
CA ALA A 66 -3.53 9.67 3.23
C ALA A 66 -3.79 8.95 1.88
N ARG A 67 -4.71 7.98 1.85
CA ARG A 67 -5.00 7.22 0.64
C ARG A 67 -5.51 8.12 -0.49
N GLY A 68 -4.89 8.01 -1.66
CA GLY A 68 -5.21 8.80 -2.86
C GLY A 68 -4.98 10.31 -2.72
N SER A 69 -4.23 10.75 -1.70
CA SER A 69 -3.96 12.18 -1.46
C SER A 69 -2.78 12.72 -2.29
N LEU A 70 -1.91 11.85 -2.79
CA LEU A 70 -0.73 12.20 -3.58
C LEU A 70 -0.97 11.96 -5.06
N LYS A 71 -0.23 12.68 -5.91
CA LYS A 71 -0.10 12.40 -7.34
C LYS A 71 1.20 11.66 -7.61
N LEU A 72 1.14 10.64 -8.47
CA LEU A 72 2.27 9.81 -8.86
C LEU A 72 3.09 10.50 -9.95
N GLU A 73 2.43 11.04 -10.96
CA GLU A 73 3.07 11.79 -12.03
C GLU A 73 3.72 13.08 -11.49
N GLY A 74 4.96 13.33 -11.89
CA GLY A 74 5.75 14.47 -11.41
C GLY A 74 6.33 14.29 -10.01
N PHE A 75 6.20 13.11 -9.40
CA PHE A 75 6.90 12.79 -8.15
C PHE A 75 8.42 12.81 -8.37
N GLU A 76 9.13 13.57 -7.54
CA GLU A 76 10.59 13.62 -7.53
C GLU A 76 11.13 13.46 -6.11
N LYS A 77 12.14 12.60 -5.94
CA LYS A 77 12.83 12.42 -4.65
C LYS A 77 14.21 11.82 -4.84
N GLU A 78 15.18 12.29 -4.06
CA GLU A 78 16.49 11.66 -3.98
C GLU A 78 16.50 10.55 -2.92
N VAL A 79 16.97 9.37 -3.30
CA VAL A 79 17.13 8.20 -2.42
C VAL A 79 18.43 7.50 -2.77
N ASP A 80 19.26 7.23 -1.76
CA ASP A 80 20.54 6.53 -1.92
C ASP A 80 21.42 7.13 -3.05
N GLY A 81 21.53 8.47 -3.07
CA GLY A 81 22.28 9.24 -4.08
C GLY A 81 21.71 9.17 -5.50
N ARG A 82 20.49 8.66 -5.69
CA ARG A 82 19.81 8.57 -6.99
C ARG A 82 18.55 9.43 -6.97
N LEU A 83 18.46 10.33 -7.95
CA LEU A 83 17.24 11.07 -8.20
C LEU A 83 16.21 10.15 -8.89
N VAL A 84 15.06 10.00 -8.25
CA VAL A 84 13.89 9.29 -8.78
C VAL A 84 12.92 10.33 -9.32
N LYS A 85 12.54 10.20 -10.60
CA LYS A 85 11.50 11.02 -11.24
C LYS A 85 10.44 10.12 -11.86
N VAL A 86 9.20 10.26 -11.42
CA VAL A 86 8.11 9.45 -11.94
C VAL A 86 7.41 10.19 -13.08
N VAL A 87 7.39 9.52 -14.24
CA VAL A 87 6.71 10.00 -15.44
C VAL A 87 5.22 9.68 -15.39
N GLY A 88 4.86 8.54 -14.80
CA GLY A 88 3.47 8.14 -14.66
C GLY A 88 3.35 6.68 -14.25
N GLY A 89 2.11 6.22 -14.10
CA GLY A 89 1.86 4.84 -13.73
C GLY A 89 0.40 4.55 -13.54
N GLY A 90 0.09 3.28 -13.31
CA GLY A 90 -1.26 2.81 -13.11
C GLY A 90 -1.28 1.42 -12.50
N ALA A 91 -2.46 1.00 -12.09
CA ALA A 91 -2.71 -0.29 -11.50
C ALA A 91 -3.89 -0.98 -12.17
N GLU A 92 -3.71 -2.25 -12.51
CA GLU A 92 -4.70 -3.08 -13.20
C GLU A 92 -4.93 -4.40 -12.44
N LEU A 93 -6.17 -4.90 -12.47
CA LEU A 93 -6.52 -6.21 -11.92
C LEU A 93 -6.45 -7.24 -13.04
N GLU A 94 -5.83 -8.38 -12.77
CA GLU A 94 -5.70 -9.49 -13.73
C GLU A 94 -6.15 -10.79 -13.08
N ARG A 95 -6.78 -11.69 -13.85
CA ARG A 95 -7.03 -13.06 -13.39
C ARG A 95 -5.87 -13.96 -13.76
N SER A 96 -5.27 -14.57 -12.74
CA SER A 96 -4.30 -15.65 -12.94
C SER A 96 -4.96 -16.88 -13.57
N ARG A 97 -4.14 -17.79 -14.12
CA ARG A 97 -4.60 -19.08 -14.68
C ARG A 97 -5.39 -19.93 -13.67
N SER A 98 -5.12 -19.78 -12.38
CA SER A 98 -5.83 -20.46 -11.30
C SER A 98 -7.08 -19.71 -10.82
N GLY A 99 -7.53 -18.69 -11.56
CA GLY A 99 -8.72 -17.89 -11.25
C GLY A 99 -8.55 -16.83 -10.14
N ARG A 100 -7.35 -16.71 -9.55
CA ARG A 100 -7.08 -15.72 -8.49
C ARG A 100 -6.89 -14.34 -9.08
N THR A 101 -7.51 -13.32 -8.47
CA THR A 101 -7.29 -11.92 -8.83
C THR A 101 -5.92 -11.44 -8.34
N LEU A 102 -5.10 -10.97 -9.27
CA LEU A 102 -3.81 -10.32 -9.04
C LEU A 102 -3.95 -8.82 -9.27
N LEU A 103 -3.06 -8.05 -8.67
CA LEU A 103 -2.93 -6.62 -8.89
C LEU A 103 -1.58 -6.35 -9.52
N ARG A 104 -1.56 -5.80 -10.72
CA ARG A 104 -0.33 -5.38 -11.40
C ARG A 104 -0.21 -3.87 -11.32
N ILE A 105 0.89 -3.38 -10.77
CA ILE A 105 1.24 -1.96 -10.72
C ILE A 105 2.37 -1.74 -11.71
N LYS A 106 2.21 -0.77 -12.61
CA LYS A 106 3.22 -0.34 -13.58
C LYS A 106 3.56 1.12 -13.32
N ILE A 107 4.86 1.43 -13.25
CA ILE A 107 5.35 2.78 -13.00
C ILE A 107 6.48 3.07 -13.98
N ALA A 108 6.30 4.10 -14.80
CA ALA A 108 7.32 4.65 -15.68
C ALA A 108 8.12 5.70 -14.90
N ALA A 109 9.42 5.48 -14.75
CA ALA A 109 10.28 6.37 -13.98
C ALA A 109 11.69 6.47 -14.55
N GLU A 110 12.35 7.60 -14.28
CA GLU A 110 13.78 7.78 -14.43
C GLU A 110 14.44 7.67 -13.05
N VAL A 111 15.42 6.79 -12.92
CA VAL A 111 16.17 6.60 -11.67
C VAL A 111 17.66 6.70 -11.95
N GLY A 112 18.29 7.75 -11.41
CA GLY A 112 19.71 8.02 -11.65
C GLY A 112 20.05 8.19 -13.13
N GLY A 113 19.19 8.90 -13.87
CA GLY A 113 19.37 9.17 -15.30
C GLY A 113 18.97 8.03 -16.25
N VAL A 114 18.42 6.92 -15.73
CA VAL A 114 17.99 5.79 -16.56
C VAL A 114 16.47 5.64 -16.51
N ARG A 115 15.82 5.77 -17.67
CA ARG A 115 14.37 5.63 -17.83
C ARG A 115 13.96 4.17 -18.05
N ARG A 116 13.03 3.67 -17.24
CA ARG A 116 12.48 2.30 -17.31
C ARG A 116 11.00 2.28 -16.92
N ASP A 117 10.32 1.25 -17.40
CA ASP A 117 9.00 0.86 -16.90
C ASP A 117 9.16 -0.30 -15.92
N TYR A 118 8.78 -0.03 -14.67
CA TYR A 118 8.86 -1.01 -13.61
C TYR A 118 7.49 -1.64 -13.37
N THR A 119 7.47 -2.96 -13.22
CA THR A 119 6.24 -3.71 -12.96
C THR A 119 6.38 -4.54 -11.70
N ILE A 120 5.39 -4.45 -10.81
CA ILE A 120 5.24 -5.34 -9.65
C ILE A 120 3.85 -5.98 -9.68
N THR A 121 3.80 -7.28 -9.39
CA THR A 121 2.53 -8.02 -9.32
C THR A 121 2.28 -8.49 -7.90
N TYR A 122 1.19 -8.03 -7.33
CA TYR A 122 0.66 -8.43 -6.03
C TYR A 122 -0.31 -9.59 -6.16
N GLY A 123 -0.12 -10.55 -5.27
CA GLY A 123 -0.99 -11.69 -5.06
C GLY A 123 -1.27 -11.90 -3.58
N ARG A 124 -2.09 -12.90 -3.31
CA ARG A 124 -2.37 -13.36 -1.96
C ARG A 124 -1.71 -14.72 -1.71
N TYR A 125 -0.94 -14.82 -0.63
CA TYR A 125 -0.10 -15.97 -0.37
C TYR A 125 -0.16 -16.44 1.10
N GLY A 126 0.11 -17.73 1.28
CA GLY A 126 0.19 -18.38 2.59
C GLY A 126 -1.17 -18.55 3.28
N LYS A 127 -1.14 -19.16 4.47
CA LYS A 127 -2.34 -19.46 5.27
C LYS A 127 -3.11 -18.22 5.72
N ASN A 128 -2.42 -17.08 5.81
CA ASN A 128 -3.00 -15.81 6.29
C ASN A 128 -3.46 -14.89 5.15
N ASN A 129 -3.50 -15.37 3.91
CA ASN A 129 -3.90 -14.58 2.74
C ASN A 129 -3.14 -13.24 2.64
N ALA A 130 -1.83 -13.28 2.90
CA ALA A 130 -1.00 -12.08 2.97
C ALA A 130 -0.85 -11.43 1.59
N ALA A 131 -0.98 -10.11 1.52
CA ALA A 131 -0.70 -9.35 0.31
C ALA A 131 0.82 -9.22 0.12
N VAL A 132 1.33 -9.85 -0.94
CA VAL A 132 2.76 -9.82 -1.27
C VAL A 132 2.93 -9.57 -2.76
N GLY A 133 3.83 -8.64 -3.09
CA GLY A 133 4.19 -8.26 -4.44
C GLY A 133 5.55 -8.80 -4.82
N PHE A 134 5.66 -9.29 -6.05
CA PHE A 134 6.92 -9.77 -6.61
C PHE A 134 7.25 -9.06 -7.92
N ALA A 135 8.54 -8.76 -8.10
CA ALA A 135 9.15 -8.37 -9.36
C ALA A 135 10.44 -9.19 -9.55
N TYR A 136 10.77 -9.51 -10.80
CA TYR A 136 11.91 -10.34 -11.16
C TYR A 136 12.75 -9.57 -12.18
N ILE A 137 13.99 -9.24 -11.82
CA ILE A 137 14.89 -8.42 -12.62
C ILE A 137 16.24 -9.14 -12.73
N ARG A 138 16.80 -9.25 -13.94
CA ARG A 138 18.09 -9.93 -14.15
C ARG A 138 19.29 -9.02 -13.85
N GLU A 139 19.20 -7.76 -14.27
CA GLU A 139 20.28 -6.79 -14.11
C GLU A 139 20.29 -6.20 -12.69
N GLU A 140 21.39 -6.36 -11.97
CA GLU A 140 21.56 -5.90 -10.59
C GLU A 140 21.39 -4.38 -10.46
N ALA A 141 21.91 -3.62 -11.42
CA ALA A 141 21.73 -2.17 -11.44
C ALA A 141 20.25 -1.78 -11.62
N ASP A 142 19.47 -2.50 -12.43
CA ASP A 142 18.03 -2.22 -12.59
C ASP A 142 17.22 -2.68 -11.36
N ALA A 143 17.67 -3.73 -10.67
CA ALA A 143 17.09 -4.16 -9.40
C ALA A 143 17.28 -3.10 -8.30
N GLU A 144 18.48 -2.54 -8.17
CA GLU A 144 18.77 -1.45 -7.23
C GLU A 144 17.98 -0.18 -7.59
N ARG A 145 17.87 0.17 -8.87
CA ARG A 145 17.01 1.30 -9.30
C ARG A 145 15.54 1.08 -8.93
N PHE A 146 15.02 -0.14 -9.12
CA PHE A 146 13.66 -0.44 -8.72
C PHE A 146 13.50 -0.38 -7.19
N SER A 147 14.48 -0.86 -6.44
CA SER A 147 14.52 -0.76 -4.98
C SER A 147 14.43 0.70 -4.51
N ALA A 148 15.23 1.59 -5.12
CA ALA A 148 15.20 3.02 -4.84
C ALA A 148 13.86 3.67 -5.19
N LEU A 149 13.23 3.30 -6.33
CA LEU A 149 11.89 3.78 -6.68
C LEU A 149 10.84 3.37 -5.63
N VAL A 150 10.85 2.10 -5.20
CA VAL A 150 9.91 1.63 -4.18
C VAL A 150 10.13 2.36 -2.85
N GLU A 151 11.38 2.54 -2.44
CA GLU A 151 11.72 3.26 -1.21
C GLU A 151 11.33 4.74 -1.29
N ALA A 152 11.51 5.38 -2.44
CA ALA A 152 11.12 6.76 -2.65
C ALA A 152 9.63 6.96 -2.45
N LEU A 153 8.81 6.09 -3.07
CA LEU A 153 7.35 6.19 -3.07
C LEU A 153 6.71 5.72 -1.75
N THR A 154 7.31 4.73 -1.08
CA THR A 154 6.68 4.09 0.09
C THR A 154 7.37 4.41 1.42
N GLY A 155 8.60 4.95 1.37
CA GLY A 155 9.46 5.16 2.54
C GLY A 155 10.06 3.86 3.10
N LYS A 156 9.92 2.73 2.41
CA LYS A 156 10.41 1.41 2.84
C LYS A 156 11.16 0.73 1.70
N ARG A 157 12.38 0.25 2.00
CA ARG A 157 13.16 -0.52 1.04
C ARG A 157 12.61 -1.94 0.90
N PRO A 158 12.38 -2.43 -0.33
CA PRO A 158 11.91 -3.79 -0.54
C PRO A 158 12.99 -4.82 -0.25
N ARG A 159 12.58 -6.06 0.01
CA ARG A 159 13.54 -7.16 0.20
C ARG A 159 14.01 -7.68 -1.15
N MET A 160 15.31 -7.85 -1.31
CA MET A 160 15.92 -8.37 -2.54
C MET A 160 16.58 -9.71 -2.27
N ARG A 161 16.39 -10.67 -3.18
CA ARG A 161 17.01 -11.99 -3.09
C ARG A 161 17.49 -12.44 -4.46
N ARG A 162 18.77 -12.75 -4.57
CA ARG A 162 19.34 -13.39 -5.77
C ARG A 162 18.92 -14.86 -5.83
N MET A 163 18.39 -15.26 -6.98
CA MET A 163 17.98 -16.62 -7.29
C MET A 163 19.12 -17.40 -7.95
N LYS A 164 18.95 -18.73 -8.06
CA LYS A 164 19.98 -19.64 -8.60
C LYS A 164 20.32 -19.37 -10.07
N ASP A 165 19.36 -18.88 -10.84
CA ASP A 165 19.48 -18.52 -12.26
C ASP A 165 20.06 -17.11 -12.48
N GLY A 166 20.49 -16.44 -11.41
CA GLY A 166 20.99 -15.06 -11.47
C GLY A 166 19.91 -13.99 -11.40
N THR A 167 18.62 -14.35 -11.53
CA THR A 167 17.51 -13.40 -11.42
C THR A 167 17.41 -12.85 -9.99
N ILE A 168 17.20 -11.55 -9.83
CA ILE A 168 16.95 -10.90 -8.55
C ILE A 168 15.44 -10.79 -8.35
N MET A 169 14.96 -11.44 -7.30
CA MET A 169 13.58 -11.34 -6.84
C MET A 169 13.46 -10.19 -5.86
N ILE A 170 12.59 -9.23 -6.18
CA ILE A 170 12.23 -8.10 -5.33
C ILE A 170 10.86 -8.38 -4.73
N MET A 171 10.79 -8.36 -3.41
CA MET A 171 9.60 -8.69 -2.64
C MET A 171 9.11 -7.46 -1.87
N CYS A 172 7.88 -7.05 -2.17
CA CYS A 172 7.18 -5.97 -1.48
C CYS A 172 6.05 -6.54 -0.61
N THR A 173 6.01 -6.12 0.64
CA THR A 173 4.99 -6.54 1.63
C THR A 173 3.73 -5.65 1.55
N ARG A 174 2.76 -5.93 2.43
CA ARG A 174 1.58 -5.09 2.65
C ARG A 174 1.93 -3.62 2.92
N GLU A 175 2.97 -3.34 3.72
CA GLU A 175 3.41 -1.96 4.02
C GLU A 175 3.77 -1.17 2.75
N HIS A 176 4.43 -1.81 1.78
CA HIS A 176 4.75 -1.17 0.51
C HIS A 176 3.48 -0.88 -0.30
N LEU A 177 2.51 -1.81 -0.27
CA LEU A 177 1.21 -1.62 -0.94
C LEU A 177 0.41 -0.47 -0.32
N ASP A 178 0.49 -0.30 0.99
CA ASP A 178 -0.14 0.81 1.72
C ASP A 178 0.53 2.15 1.36
N GLY A 179 1.86 2.15 1.17
CA GLY A 179 2.60 3.27 0.61
C GLY A 179 2.13 3.65 -0.80
N PHE A 180 2.01 2.66 -1.71
CA PHE A 180 1.49 2.90 -3.06
C PHE A 180 0.04 3.40 -3.08
N ALA A 181 -0.78 2.99 -2.12
CA ALA A 181 -2.18 3.42 -2.03
C ALA A 181 -2.35 4.91 -1.74
N ARG A 182 -1.28 5.63 -1.35
CA ARG A 182 -1.30 7.09 -1.17
C ARG A 182 -1.45 7.84 -2.49
N TYR A 183 -1.08 7.22 -3.60
CA TYR A 183 -1.12 7.82 -4.93
C TYR A 183 -2.48 7.59 -5.60
N ALA A 184 -3.12 8.67 -6.06
CA ALA A 184 -4.47 8.66 -6.62
C ALA A 184 -4.62 7.69 -7.81
N GLU A 185 -3.59 7.63 -8.66
CA GLU A 185 -3.53 6.77 -9.86
C GLU A 185 -3.54 5.28 -9.53
N LEU A 186 -3.18 4.90 -8.29
CA LEU A 186 -3.09 3.52 -7.83
C LEU A 186 -4.15 3.17 -6.79
N ALA A 187 -4.60 4.16 -6.01
CA ALA A 187 -5.39 3.99 -4.79
C ALA A 187 -6.66 3.15 -4.99
N ASP A 188 -7.40 3.44 -6.06
CA ASP A 188 -8.69 2.80 -6.37
C ASP A 188 -8.52 1.33 -6.76
N ALA A 189 -7.59 1.03 -7.66
CA ALA A 189 -7.30 -0.34 -8.08
C ALA A 189 -6.78 -1.18 -6.90
N ILE A 190 -5.93 -0.59 -6.05
CA ILE A 190 -5.48 -1.23 -4.82
C ILE A 190 -6.67 -1.50 -3.89
N ALA A 191 -7.64 -0.57 -3.78
CA ALA A 191 -8.83 -0.73 -2.93
C ALA A 191 -9.66 -1.94 -3.36
N ARG A 192 -10.03 -1.94 -4.64
CA ARG A 192 -10.85 -2.99 -5.25
C ARG A 192 -10.16 -4.34 -5.11
N TRP A 193 -8.86 -4.41 -5.38
CA TRP A 193 -8.12 -5.67 -5.25
C TRP A 193 -8.09 -6.19 -3.80
N LEU A 194 -7.93 -5.31 -2.81
CA LEU A 194 -7.92 -5.73 -1.41
C LEU A 194 -9.27 -6.29 -0.96
N GLU A 195 -10.37 -5.75 -1.49
CA GLU A 195 -11.73 -6.22 -1.25
C GLU A 195 -12.02 -7.55 -1.97
N GLU A 196 -11.68 -7.65 -3.26
CA GLU A 196 -11.96 -8.82 -4.09
C GLU A 196 -11.11 -10.03 -3.73
N ALA A 197 -9.81 -9.82 -3.47
CA ALA A 197 -8.86 -10.90 -3.20
C ALA A 197 -8.93 -11.44 -1.76
N ARG A 198 -9.91 -10.98 -0.96
CA ARG A 198 -10.21 -11.55 0.37
C ARG A 198 -10.92 -12.90 0.29
N ARG A 199 -11.55 -13.20 -0.84
CA ARG A 199 -12.41 -14.39 -1.06
C ARG A 199 -11.62 -15.62 -1.48
#